data_AF-A0A952PWN7-F1
#
_entry.id   AF-A0A952PWN7-F1
#
_cell.length_a   1.000
_cell.length_b   1.000
_cell.length_c   1.000
_cell.angle_alpha   90.00
_cell.angle_beta   90.00
_cell.angle_gamma   90.00
#
_symmetry.space_group_name_H-M   'P 1'
#
loop_
_entity.id
_entity.type
_entity.pdbx_description
1 polymer ?
#
loop_
_entity_poly.entity_id
_entity_poly.type
_entity_poly.pdbx_seq_one_letter_code
_entity_poly.pdbx_strand_id
1 'polypeptide(L)'
;MTILNALEPRGEQPSVGSPPSYRRLLMVALTFVVVFVAVRVAIRPINDTDYQIYRDGLEHFWQGQSPYPVTGYVLPPWATVILAPLVNQPLEVWLALTVTIFVVSVLDQGSPVALLLLLHPIFLTLIASSNPEWIFIGTGVWLLEATPRGVGRGVAWVFLASKPQTIWLLLVFDGIVALRQRDWKPFVVAGGWAVIAYLITPMPPQIWIQRGTTGLNWSLPIVYNYGVIGALLVTAFILVVRWQRRNDYKTLGLLLSLVWTPYVLQYAFTTLLFAMRKASWLRILVFLAGGIGLAYLFWRDFHVNEQAGAAGMLLLAAIMAPSNVRDPRGTQPGTPAFSLSAAAATLRRRLTPHPHADRGTRTV
;
A
#
# COMPACT_ATOMS: atom_id res chain seq x y z
N MET A 1 -49.58 21.40 -18.75
CA MET A 1 -48.61 20.38 -18.31
C MET A 1 -47.24 21.01 -18.52
N THR A 2 -46.78 21.75 -17.51
CA THR A 2 -45.72 22.76 -17.65
C THR A 2 -44.50 22.31 -16.87
N ILE A 3 -43.37 22.28 -17.55
CA ILE A 3 -42.06 21.81 -17.06
C ILE A 3 -41.57 22.80 -15.99
N LEU A 4 -41.69 22.41 -14.73
CA LEU A 4 -41.09 23.07 -13.56
C LEU A 4 -40.41 21.99 -12.72
N ASN A 5 -39.19 21.63 -13.11
CA ASN A 5 -38.27 20.81 -12.33
C ASN A 5 -36.85 21.10 -12.82
N ALA A 6 -36.20 22.13 -12.27
CA ALA A 6 -34.74 22.31 -12.35
C ALA A 6 -34.25 23.47 -11.47
N LEU A 7 -34.61 23.48 -10.19
CA LEU A 7 -33.89 24.27 -9.17
C LEU A 7 -33.74 23.40 -7.92
N GLU A 8 -33.06 22.27 -8.07
CA GLU A 8 -32.39 21.67 -6.92
C GLU A 8 -31.22 22.60 -6.54
N PRO A 9 -31.10 23.00 -5.27
CA PRO A 9 -29.93 23.73 -4.81
C PRO A 9 -28.72 22.84 -5.07
N ARG A 10 -27.74 23.36 -5.83
CA ARG A 10 -26.43 22.75 -5.98
C ARG A 10 -25.84 22.62 -4.57
N GLY A 11 -25.95 21.43 -4.00
CA GLY A 11 -25.27 21.08 -2.76
C GLY A 11 -23.81 21.43 -2.94
N GLU A 12 -23.31 22.33 -2.11
CA GLU A 12 -21.89 22.67 -2.04
C GLU A 12 -21.11 21.37 -2.00
N GLN A 13 -20.32 21.12 -3.05
CA GLN A 13 -19.35 20.04 -3.00
C GLN A 13 -18.47 20.31 -1.78
N PRO A 14 -18.34 19.35 -0.85
CA PRO A 14 -17.53 19.55 0.34
C PRO A 14 -16.16 20.02 -0.11
N SER A 15 -15.78 21.20 0.39
CA SER A 15 -14.55 21.89 0.03
C SER A 15 -13.38 20.89 0.02
N VAL A 16 -12.72 20.81 -1.12
CA VAL A 16 -11.52 20.01 -1.33
C VAL A 16 -10.45 20.57 -0.40
N GLY A 17 -10.31 19.98 0.79
CA GLY A 17 -9.23 20.31 1.72
C GLY A 17 -9.61 20.60 3.16
N SER A 18 -10.76 20.13 3.68
CA SER A 18 -10.93 20.16 5.14
C SER A 18 -9.80 19.35 5.79
N PRO A 19 -8.98 19.96 6.68
CA PRO A 19 -7.88 19.26 7.32
C PRO A 19 -8.44 18.04 8.05
N PRO A 20 -7.71 16.90 8.07
CA PRO A 20 -8.15 15.73 8.80
C PRO A 20 -8.47 16.14 10.23
N SER A 21 -9.65 15.72 10.72
CA SER A 21 -10.05 16.07 12.09
C SER A 21 -8.95 15.67 13.06
N TYR A 22 -8.62 16.54 14.02
CA TYR A 22 -7.60 16.30 15.04
C TYR A 22 -7.75 14.91 15.69
N ARG A 23 -9.00 14.46 15.87
CA ARG A 23 -9.34 13.11 16.37
C ARG A 23 -8.79 11.98 15.50
N ARG A 24 -8.90 12.08 14.17
CA ARG A 24 -8.37 11.06 13.24
C ARG A 24 -6.84 11.02 13.30
N LEU A 25 -6.18 12.18 13.30
CA LEU A 25 -4.72 12.24 13.41
C LEU A 25 -4.23 11.63 14.74
N LEU A 26 -4.89 11.99 15.85
CA LEU A 26 -4.58 11.45 17.17
C LEU A 26 -4.79 9.93 17.21
N MET A 27 -5.89 9.43 16.64
CA MET A 27 -6.16 8.00 16.56
C MET A 27 -5.08 7.27 15.76
N VAL A 28 -4.73 7.76 14.57
CA VAL A 28 -3.66 7.19 13.73
C VAL A 28 -2.32 7.19 14.46
N ALA A 29 -1.96 8.29 15.13
CA ALA A 29 -0.72 8.39 15.90
C ALA A 29 -0.70 7.42 17.09
N LEU A 30 -1.80 7.34 17.85
CA LEU A 30 -1.93 6.41 18.98
C LEU A 30 -1.83 4.96 18.53
N THR A 31 -2.56 4.59 17.46
CA THR A 31 -2.49 3.25 16.87
C THR A 31 -1.08 2.93 16.40
N PHE A 32 -0.39 3.88 15.77
CA PHE A 32 0.99 3.72 15.35
C PHE A 32 1.88 3.37 16.55
N VAL A 33 1.84 4.17 17.62
CA VAL A 33 2.67 3.96 18.81
C VAL A 33 2.35 2.63 19.49
N VAL A 34 1.07 2.32 19.70
CA VAL A 34 0.64 1.09 20.38
C VAL A 34 1.06 -0.15 19.60
N VAL A 35 0.80 -0.19 18.29
CA VAL A 35 1.18 -1.32 17.43
C VAL A 35 2.69 -1.45 17.35
N PHE A 36 3.40 -0.34 17.19
CA PHE A 36 4.87 -0.35 17.13
C PHE A 36 5.49 -0.93 18.38
N VAL A 37 5.07 -0.46 19.57
CA VAL A 37 5.59 -0.97 20.84
C VAL A 37 5.23 -2.45 21.03
N ALA A 38 3.97 -2.83 20.76
CA ALA A 38 3.53 -4.21 20.90
C ALA A 38 4.30 -5.17 19.99
N VAL A 39 4.46 -4.82 18.71
CA VAL A 39 5.19 -5.64 17.74
C VAL A 39 6.67 -5.68 18.08
N ARG A 40 7.30 -4.55 18.41
CA ARG A 40 8.73 -4.51 18.75
C ARG A 40 9.09 -5.44 19.91
N VAL A 41 8.20 -5.58 20.90
CA VAL A 41 8.42 -6.46 22.06
C VAL A 41 8.13 -7.93 21.74
N ALA A 42 7.14 -8.20 20.87
CA ALA A 42 6.69 -9.56 20.57
C ALA A 42 7.46 -10.23 19.42
N ILE A 43 7.91 -9.46 18.43
CA ILE A 43 8.51 -10.00 17.21
C ILE A 43 9.94 -10.46 17.47
N ARG A 44 10.29 -11.62 16.90
CA ARG A 44 11.65 -12.14 16.89
C ARG A 44 12.08 -12.31 15.43
N PRO A 45 13.27 -11.82 15.06
CA PRO A 45 13.77 -11.98 13.71
C PRO A 45 14.01 -13.46 13.40
N ILE A 46 13.63 -13.88 12.19
CA ILE A 46 13.81 -15.26 11.70
C ILE A 46 15.13 -15.37 10.93
N ASN A 47 15.49 -14.31 10.21
CA ASN A 47 16.71 -14.14 9.43
C ASN A 47 17.18 -12.69 9.60
N ASP A 48 18.46 -12.42 9.43
CA ASP A 48 19.03 -11.08 9.47
C ASP A 48 19.92 -10.75 8.26
N THR A 49 20.10 -11.68 7.31
CA THR A 49 20.97 -11.52 6.14
C THR A 49 20.72 -10.20 5.38
N ASP A 50 19.48 -9.96 4.94
CA ASP A 50 19.14 -8.74 4.22
C ASP A 50 19.35 -7.49 5.09
N TYR A 51 19.01 -7.59 6.38
CA TYR A 51 19.18 -6.50 7.32
C TYR A 51 20.66 -6.11 7.49
N GLN A 52 21.55 -7.08 7.63
CA GLN A 52 23.00 -6.84 7.73
C GLN A 52 23.52 -6.11 6.49
N ILE A 53 23.15 -6.58 5.29
CA ILE A 53 23.54 -5.92 4.02
C ILE A 53 23.12 -4.45 4.01
N TYR A 54 21.87 -4.14 4.37
CA TYR A 54 21.41 -2.75 4.40
C TYR A 54 22.05 -1.95 5.52
N ARG A 55 22.19 -2.52 6.72
CA ARG A 55 22.83 -1.87 7.85
C ARG A 55 24.27 -1.48 7.52
N ASP A 56 25.07 -2.42 7.03
CA ASP A 56 26.48 -2.19 6.69
C ASP A 56 26.62 -1.10 5.63
N GLY A 57 25.79 -1.13 4.58
CA GLY A 57 25.77 -0.06 3.58
C GLY A 57 25.38 1.30 4.18
N LEU A 58 24.39 1.34 5.08
CA LEU A 58 24.01 2.57 5.78
C LEU A 58 25.10 3.06 6.74
N GLU A 59 25.87 2.17 7.38
CA GLU A 59 27.01 2.54 8.23
C GLU A 59 28.09 3.24 7.40
N HIS A 60 28.41 2.73 6.20
CA HIS A 60 29.31 3.40 5.27
C HIS A 60 28.80 4.80 4.90
N PHE A 61 27.50 4.92 4.58
CA PHE A 61 26.89 6.21 4.29
C PHE A 61 27.06 7.22 5.45
N TRP A 62 26.84 6.79 6.70
CA TRP A 62 27.02 7.65 7.87
C TRP A 62 28.48 8.04 8.15
N GLN A 63 29.43 7.22 7.70
CA GLN A 63 30.86 7.52 7.77
C GLN A 63 31.33 8.45 6.62
N GLY A 64 30.40 8.96 5.79
CA GLY A 64 30.73 9.76 4.62
C GLY A 64 31.33 8.95 3.46
N GLN A 65 31.18 7.62 3.50
CA GLN A 65 31.65 6.70 2.47
C GLN A 65 30.50 6.28 1.55
N SER A 66 30.86 5.77 0.38
CA SER A 66 29.88 5.17 -0.53
C SER A 66 29.31 3.89 0.09
N PRO A 67 27.98 3.66 0.07
CA PRO A 67 27.37 2.44 0.60
C PRO A 67 27.48 1.24 -0.37
N TYR A 68 27.84 1.51 -1.63
CA TYR A 68 27.85 0.54 -2.72
C TYR A 68 29.02 -0.47 -2.80
N PRO A 69 30.13 -0.34 -2.05
CA PRO A 69 31.10 -1.42 -1.90
C PRO A 69 30.54 -2.64 -1.14
N VAL A 70 29.46 -2.47 -0.37
CA VAL A 70 28.83 -3.58 0.37
C VAL A 70 28.11 -4.51 -0.60
N THR A 71 28.56 -5.76 -0.67
CA THR A 71 27.97 -6.78 -1.55
C THR A 71 26.49 -6.96 -1.28
N GLY A 72 25.67 -6.85 -2.33
CA GLY A 72 24.20 -6.94 -2.23
C GLY A 72 23.51 -5.63 -1.86
N TYR A 73 24.25 -4.58 -1.48
CA TYR A 73 23.66 -3.26 -1.24
C TYR A 73 23.31 -2.58 -2.56
N VAL A 74 22.02 -2.63 -2.88
CA VAL A 74 21.51 -2.11 -4.15
C VAL A 74 20.37 -1.13 -3.91
N LEU A 75 20.35 -0.31 -2.86
CA LEU A 75 19.33 0.74 -2.73
C LEU A 75 19.65 1.95 -3.62
N PRO A 76 18.65 2.60 -4.24
CA PRO A 76 18.94 3.85 -4.93
C PRO A 76 19.29 4.94 -3.89
N PRO A 77 20.05 5.99 -4.27
CA PRO A 77 20.53 7.00 -3.33
C PRO A 77 19.46 7.61 -2.43
N TRP A 78 18.29 7.92 -2.99
CA TRP A 78 17.18 8.50 -2.23
C TRP A 78 16.60 7.56 -1.17
N ALA A 79 16.69 6.25 -1.36
CA ALA A 79 16.27 5.28 -0.35
C ALA A 79 17.30 5.16 0.79
N THR A 80 18.59 5.26 0.47
CA THR A 80 19.68 5.33 1.46
C THR A 80 19.42 6.49 2.42
N VAL A 81 19.11 7.69 1.91
CA VAL A 81 18.83 8.86 2.76
C VAL A 81 17.58 8.66 3.64
N ILE A 82 16.53 8.03 3.13
CA ILE A 82 15.31 7.75 3.90
C ILE A 82 15.57 6.75 5.02
N LEU A 83 16.40 5.73 4.76
CA LEU A 83 16.64 4.62 5.69
C LEU A 83 17.79 4.90 6.67
N ALA A 84 18.67 5.84 6.34
CA ALA A 84 19.81 6.23 7.16
C ALA A 84 19.49 6.49 8.64
N PRO A 85 18.38 7.18 9.02
CA PRO A 85 18.04 7.36 10.42
C PRO A 85 17.87 6.06 11.23
N LEU A 86 17.70 4.91 10.54
CA LEU A 86 17.51 3.61 11.16
C LEU A 86 18.80 2.76 11.27
N VAL A 87 19.97 3.29 10.88
CA VAL A 87 21.24 2.52 10.85
C VAL A 87 21.59 1.86 12.19
N ASN A 88 21.40 2.60 13.29
CA ASN A 88 21.75 2.16 14.64
C ASN A 88 20.56 1.51 15.36
N GLN A 89 19.46 1.27 14.64
CA GLN A 89 18.28 0.65 15.22
C GLN A 89 18.35 -0.86 15.01
N PRO A 90 17.98 -1.66 16.03
CA PRO A 90 17.98 -3.11 15.91
C PRO A 90 16.91 -3.56 14.91
N LEU A 91 17.08 -4.75 14.33
CA LEU A 91 16.18 -5.31 13.33
C LEU A 91 14.70 -5.33 13.77
N GLU A 92 14.42 -5.56 15.05
CA GLU A 92 13.07 -5.52 15.60
C GLU A 92 12.38 -4.18 15.37
N VAL A 93 13.12 -3.07 15.31
CA VAL A 93 12.56 -1.74 14.98
C VAL A 93 12.11 -1.72 13.52
N TRP A 94 12.89 -2.27 12.59
CA TRP A 94 12.55 -2.30 11.17
C TRP A 94 11.32 -3.18 10.91
N LEU A 95 11.28 -4.35 11.57
CA LEU A 95 10.13 -5.25 11.51
C LEU A 95 8.88 -4.61 12.13
N ALA A 96 9.03 -3.95 13.29
CA ALA A 96 7.93 -3.24 13.94
C ALA A 96 7.40 -2.09 13.08
N LEU A 97 8.26 -1.31 12.43
CA LEU A 97 7.84 -0.28 11.47
C LEU A 97 7.04 -0.89 10.32
N THR A 98 7.52 -1.99 9.74
CA THR A 98 6.83 -2.70 8.66
C THR A 98 5.41 -3.11 9.04
N VAL A 99 5.24 -3.79 10.18
CA VAL A 99 3.90 -4.20 10.67
C VAL A 99 3.04 -2.98 10.98
N THR A 100 3.61 -1.98 11.66
CA THR A 100 2.87 -0.78 12.08
C THR A 100 2.35 0.00 10.88
N ILE A 101 3.18 0.21 9.85
CA ILE A 101 2.79 0.89 8.61
C ILE A 101 1.66 0.12 7.93
N PHE A 102 1.74 -1.22 7.87
CA PHE A 102 0.64 -2.02 7.32
C PHE A 102 -0.66 -1.84 8.12
N VAL A 103 -0.61 -2.04 9.44
CA VAL A 103 -1.80 -1.96 10.32
C VAL A 103 -2.43 -0.58 10.26
N VAL A 104 -1.63 0.48 10.40
CA VAL A 104 -2.10 1.87 10.37
C VAL A 104 -2.72 2.19 9.02
N SER A 105 -2.07 1.81 7.91
CA SER A 105 -2.58 2.08 6.57
C SER A 105 -3.90 1.34 6.28
N VAL A 106 -4.05 0.11 6.79
CA VAL A 106 -5.30 -0.66 6.72
C VAL A 106 -6.39 -0.02 7.58
N LEU A 107 -6.11 0.41 8.80
CA LEU A 107 -7.11 1.01 9.68
C LEU A 107 -7.51 2.42 9.24
N ASP A 108 -6.60 3.18 8.63
CA ASP A 108 -6.85 4.53 8.15
C ASP A 108 -7.62 4.56 6.82
N GLN A 109 -7.41 3.57 5.94
CA GLN A 109 -7.91 3.60 4.56
C GLN A 109 -8.68 2.35 4.12
N GLY A 110 -8.78 1.34 4.98
CA GLY A 110 -9.33 0.03 4.69
C GLY A 110 -10.42 -0.39 5.69
N SER A 111 -10.59 -1.70 5.81
CA SER A 111 -11.45 -2.36 6.79
C SER A 111 -10.58 -3.02 7.87
N PRO A 112 -10.96 -2.97 9.16
CA PRO A 112 -10.26 -3.72 10.21
C PRO A 112 -10.13 -5.21 9.93
N VAL A 113 -11.08 -5.79 9.17
CA VAL A 113 -11.02 -7.20 8.78
C VAL A 113 -9.80 -7.52 7.89
N ALA A 114 -9.28 -6.54 7.15
CA ALA A 114 -8.09 -6.74 6.34
C ALA A 114 -6.81 -6.93 7.17
N LEU A 115 -6.86 -6.71 8.49
CA LEU A 115 -5.76 -7.12 9.38
C LEU A 115 -5.56 -8.64 9.40
N LEU A 116 -6.55 -9.44 9.01
CA LEU A 116 -6.37 -10.88 8.78
C LEU A 116 -5.32 -11.19 7.70
N LEU A 117 -5.03 -10.23 6.81
CA LEU A 117 -3.98 -10.39 5.78
C LEU A 117 -2.56 -10.39 6.37
N LEU A 118 -2.38 -10.05 7.66
CA LEU A 118 -1.12 -10.27 8.38
C LEU A 118 -0.76 -11.77 8.47
N LEU A 119 -1.77 -12.64 8.41
CA LEU A 119 -1.61 -14.10 8.40
C LEU A 119 -1.29 -14.63 7.00
N HIS A 120 -1.30 -13.78 5.98
CA HIS A 120 -1.06 -14.21 4.61
C HIS A 120 0.42 -14.58 4.41
N PRO A 121 0.75 -15.68 3.71
CA PRO A 121 2.12 -16.12 3.47
C PRO A 121 3.06 -15.00 2.97
N ILE A 122 2.63 -14.21 1.99
CA ILE A 122 3.34 -13.00 1.51
C ILE A 122 3.81 -12.08 2.66
N PHE A 123 2.95 -11.80 3.64
CA PHE A 123 3.29 -10.92 4.76
C PHE A 123 4.27 -11.60 5.71
N LEU A 124 4.07 -12.88 5.97
CA LEU A 124 4.99 -13.67 6.80
C LEU A 124 6.38 -13.74 6.15
N THR A 125 6.47 -13.93 4.84
CA THR A 125 7.73 -13.91 4.08
C THR A 125 8.40 -12.54 4.14
N LEU A 126 7.64 -11.43 4.11
CA LEU A 126 8.20 -10.09 4.29
C LEU A 126 8.85 -9.93 5.67
N ILE A 127 8.21 -10.43 6.72
CA ILE A 127 8.78 -10.40 8.07
C ILE A 127 9.99 -11.32 8.17
N ALA A 128 9.90 -12.52 7.59
CA ALA A 128 10.98 -13.49 7.60
C ALA A 128 12.19 -13.05 6.77
N SER A 129 12.03 -12.22 5.74
CA SER A 129 13.13 -11.72 4.93
C SER A 129 13.90 -10.58 5.58
N SER A 130 13.36 -9.94 6.63
CA SER A 130 14.03 -8.81 7.31
C SER A 130 14.40 -7.66 6.37
N ASN A 131 13.59 -7.47 5.33
CA ASN A 131 13.83 -6.49 4.28
C ASN A 131 13.01 -5.20 4.50
N PRO A 132 13.60 -3.99 4.31
CA PRO A 132 12.91 -2.72 4.50
C PRO A 132 11.89 -2.37 3.42
N GLU A 133 11.62 -3.25 2.44
CA GLU A 133 10.81 -2.95 1.27
C GLU A 133 9.45 -2.30 1.60
N TRP A 134 8.75 -2.82 2.61
CA TRP A 134 7.43 -2.29 2.96
C TRP A 134 7.49 -0.95 3.70
N ILE A 135 8.61 -0.60 4.35
CA ILE A 135 8.81 0.75 4.90
C ILE A 135 8.73 1.77 3.75
N PHE A 136 9.28 1.44 2.58
CA PHE A 136 9.17 2.27 1.39
C PHE A 136 7.78 2.20 0.74
N ILE A 137 7.38 1.00 0.33
CA ILE A 137 6.18 0.82 -0.49
C ILE A 137 4.92 1.11 0.33
N GLY A 138 4.81 0.55 1.54
CA GLY A 138 3.65 0.76 2.41
C GLY A 138 3.44 2.22 2.75
N THR A 139 4.49 2.92 3.16
CA THR A 139 4.43 4.37 3.44
C THR A 139 4.06 5.15 2.18
N GLY A 140 4.69 4.85 1.05
CA GLY A 140 4.44 5.51 -0.22
C GLY A 140 2.98 5.36 -0.69
N VAL A 141 2.44 4.14 -0.71
CA VAL A 141 1.04 3.92 -1.13
C VAL A 141 0.06 4.53 -0.13
N TRP A 142 0.33 4.40 1.18
CA TRP A 142 -0.50 5.04 2.21
C TRP A 142 -0.57 6.56 2.03
N LEU A 143 0.57 7.23 1.88
CA LEU A 143 0.64 8.68 1.65
C LEU A 143 0.01 9.08 0.33
N LEU A 144 0.20 8.30 -0.74
CA LEU A 144 -0.38 8.59 -2.05
C LEU A 144 -1.91 8.58 -2.04
N GLU A 145 -2.51 7.74 -1.19
CA GLU A 145 -3.94 7.66 -0.99
C GLU A 145 -4.47 8.74 -0.03
N ALA A 146 -3.68 9.11 0.97
CA ALA A 146 -4.02 10.18 1.92
C ALA A 146 -3.90 11.58 1.30
N THR A 147 -2.91 11.78 0.42
CA THR A 147 -2.54 13.07 -0.17
C THR A 147 -2.46 12.95 -1.69
N PRO A 148 -3.61 12.99 -2.40
CA PRO A 148 -3.64 12.75 -3.84
C PRO A 148 -3.06 13.91 -4.69
N ARG A 149 -2.64 15.02 -4.07
CA ARG A 149 -2.12 16.23 -4.73
C ARG A 149 -1.05 16.92 -3.90
N GLY A 150 -0.26 17.77 -4.55
CA GLY A 150 0.67 18.70 -3.92
C GLY A 150 1.93 18.03 -3.37
N VAL A 151 2.49 18.63 -2.32
CA VAL A 151 3.76 18.17 -1.72
C VAL A 151 3.64 16.76 -1.14
N GLY A 152 2.53 16.41 -0.49
CA GLY A 152 2.31 15.08 0.08
C GLY A 152 2.39 13.96 -0.95
N ARG A 153 1.84 14.19 -2.16
CA ARG A 153 1.99 13.28 -3.30
C ARG A 153 3.44 13.14 -3.74
N GLY A 154 4.20 14.23 -3.76
CA GLY A 154 5.64 14.21 -4.05
C GLY A 154 6.44 13.39 -3.03
N VAL A 155 6.14 13.53 -1.74
CA VAL A 155 6.73 12.71 -0.68
C VAL A 155 6.36 11.23 -0.89
N ALA A 156 5.10 10.94 -1.22
CA ALA A 156 4.68 9.59 -1.55
C ALA A 156 5.50 8.99 -2.72
N TRP A 157 5.77 9.78 -3.76
CA TRP A 157 6.62 9.35 -4.89
C TRP A 157 8.05 9.07 -4.49
N VAL A 158 8.64 9.87 -3.59
CA VAL A 158 9.99 9.63 -3.05
C VAL A 158 10.08 8.25 -2.38
N PHE A 159 9.10 7.92 -1.54
CA PHE A 159 9.01 6.60 -0.91
C PHE A 159 8.81 5.48 -1.94
N LEU A 160 7.85 5.62 -2.85
CA LEU A 160 7.58 4.61 -3.88
C LEU A 160 8.80 4.37 -4.79
N ALA A 161 9.45 5.44 -5.25
CA ALA A 161 10.61 5.37 -6.13
C ALA A 161 11.82 4.71 -5.48
N SER A 162 11.82 4.44 -4.18
CA SER A 162 12.87 3.65 -3.49
C SER A 162 12.87 2.18 -3.90
N LYS A 163 11.73 1.66 -4.39
CA LYS A 163 11.56 0.31 -4.93
C LYS A 163 10.80 0.35 -6.26
N PRO A 164 11.35 1.02 -7.29
CA PRO A 164 10.61 1.32 -8.51
C PRO A 164 10.14 0.05 -9.21
N GLN A 165 10.93 -1.03 -9.17
CA GLN A 165 10.58 -2.31 -9.77
C GLN A 165 9.23 -2.87 -9.30
N THR A 166 8.83 -2.63 -8.04
CA THR A 166 7.57 -3.16 -7.49
C THR A 166 6.36 -2.30 -7.86
N ILE A 167 6.55 -1.01 -8.19
CA ILE A 167 5.45 -0.03 -8.26
C ILE A 167 5.52 0.91 -9.49
N TRP A 168 6.39 0.65 -10.47
CA TRP A 168 6.69 1.62 -11.53
C TRP A 168 5.45 1.99 -12.38
N LEU A 169 4.56 1.04 -12.69
CA LEU A 169 3.34 1.35 -13.44
C LEU A 169 2.35 2.18 -12.61
N LEU A 170 2.32 1.99 -11.28
CA LEU A 170 1.59 2.89 -10.40
C LEU A 170 2.14 4.32 -10.51
N LEU A 171 3.48 4.51 -10.47
CA LEU A 171 4.08 5.84 -10.62
C LEU A 171 3.81 6.45 -12.00
N VAL A 172 3.82 5.66 -13.08
CA VAL A 172 3.48 6.15 -14.43
C VAL A 172 2.04 6.61 -14.48
N PHE A 173 1.09 5.79 -14.03
CA PHE A 173 -0.33 6.17 -14.04
C PHE A 173 -0.59 7.39 -13.15
N ASP A 174 0.01 7.42 -11.96
CA ASP A 174 -0.14 8.52 -11.03
C ASP A 174 0.52 9.81 -11.58
N GLY A 175 1.67 9.70 -12.25
CA GLY A 175 2.32 10.80 -12.95
C GLY A 175 1.46 11.39 -14.07
N ILE A 176 0.83 10.54 -14.91
CA ILE A 176 -0.12 11.00 -15.93
C ILE A 176 -1.30 11.74 -15.31
N VAL A 177 -1.83 11.24 -14.18
CA VAL A 177 -2.90 11.92 -13.44
C VAL A 177 -2.43 13.25 -12.88
N ALA A 178 -1.20 13.35 -12.37
CA ALA A 178 -0.62 14.61 -11.89
C ALA A 178 -0.49 15.65 -13.02
N LEU A 179 0.01 15.25 -14.19
CA LEU A 179 0.11 16.10 -15.38
C LEU A 179 -1.26 16.61 -15.83
N ARG A 180 -2.26 15.73 -15.92
CA ARG A 180 -3.64 16.10 -16.26
C ARG A 180 -4.24 17.10 -15.27
N GLN A 181 -3.86 16.98 -13.99
CA GLN A 181 -4.30 17.89 -12.93
C GLN A 181 -3.45 19.16 -12.85
N ARG A 182 -2.42 19.31 -13.69
CA ARG A 182 -1.43 20.40 -13.65
C ARG A 182 -0.77 20.53 -12.27
N ASP A 183 -0.63 19.40 -11.57
CA ASP A 183 0.00 19.34 -10.26
C ASP A 183 1.50 19.08 -10.43
N TRP A 184 2.27 20.17 -10.53
CA TRP A 184 3.72 20.13 -10.76
C TRP A 184 4.54 19.90 -9.48
N LYS A 185 3.96 20.18 -8.30
CA LYS A 185 4.64 20.07 -7.00
C LYS A 185 5.24 18.68 -6.74
N PRO A 186 4.57 17.56 -7.06
CA PRO A 186 5.13 16.22 -6.90
C PRO A 186 6.42 16.00 -7.70
N PHE A 187 6.48 16.50 -8.94
CA PHE A 187 7.67 16.39 -9.80
C PHE A 187 8.85 17.16 -9.23
N VAL A 188 8.61 18.38 -8.73
CA VAL A 188 9.65 19.20 -8.10
C VAL A 188 10.17 18.54 -6.82
N VAL A 189 9.27 18.04 -5.97
CA VAL A 189 9.65 17.38 -4.71
C VAL A 189 10.43 16.09 -4.98
N ALA A 190 9.88 15.18 -5.79
CA ALA A 190 10.51 13.89 -6.06
C ALA A 190 11.79 14.03 -6.89
N GLY A 191 11.76 14.87 -7.93
CA GLY A 191 12.93 15.15 -8.77
C GLY A 191 14.03 15.87 -8.00
N GLY A 192 13.68 16.90 -7.22
CA GLY A 192 14.62 17.61 -6.36
C GLY A 192 15.24 16.70 -5.31
N TRP A 193 14.46 15.84 -4.66
CA TRP A 193 14.98 14.86 -3.72
C TRP A 193 15.93 13.86 -4.39
N ALA A 194 15.58 13.35 -5.57
CA ALA A 194 16.44 12.43 -6.30
C ALA A 194 17.79 13.08 -6.66
N VAL A 195 17.79 14.34 -7.09
CA VAL A 195 19.03 15.09 -7.38
C VAL A 195 19.85 15.30 -6.10
N ILE A 196 19.24 15.79 -5.02
CA ILE A 196 19.92 16.01 -3.74
C ILE A 196 20.52 14.70 -3.24
N ALA A 197 19.75 13.61 -3.23
CA ALA A 197 20.23 12.32 -2.77
C ALA A 197 21.37 11.77 -3.64
N TYR A 198 21.32 11.96 -4.96
CA TYR A 198 22.41 11.56 -5.85
C TYR A 198 23.69 12.38 -5.61
N LEU A 199 23.56 13.68 -5.29
CA LEU A 199 24.70 14.53 -4.96
C LEU A 199 25.34 14.14 -3.62
N ILE A 200 24.55 13.71 -2.63
CA ILE A 200 25.06 13.25 -1.33
C ILE A 200 25.65 11.84 -1.45
N THR A 201 24.98 10.95 -2.19
CA THR A 201 25.33 9.53 -2.30
C THR A 201 25.43 9.13 -3.77
N PRO A 202 26.51 9.49 -4.47
CA PRO A 202 26.66 9.17 -5.88
C PRO A 202 26.73 7.65 -6.08
N MET A 203 25.81 7.13 -6.87
CA MET A 203 25.76 5.72 -7.23
C MET A 203 26.55 5.48 -8.51
N PRO A 204 27.59 4.63 -8.50
CA PRO A 204 28.34 4.30 -9.71
C PRO A 204 27.43 3.67 -10.78
N PRO A 205 27.59 4.03 -12.07
CA PRO A 205 26.79 3.45 -13.16
C PRO A 205 26.86 1.91 -13.23
N GLN A 206 27.98 1.32 -12.80
CA GLN A 206 28.16 -0.13 -12.77
C GLN A 206 27.17 -0.82 -11.82
N ILE A 207 26.81 -0.17 -10.71
CA ILE A 207 25.82 -0.71 -9.76
C ILE A 207 24.40 -0.62 -10.35
N TRP A 208 24.12 0.39 -11.18
CA TRP A 208 22.87 0.45 -11.95
C TRP A 208 22.76 -0.71 -12.94
N ILE A 209 23.86 -1.04 -13.61
CA ILE A 209 23.93 -2.17 -14.54
C ILE A 209 23.82 -3.49 -13.78
N GLN A 210 24.53 -3.65 -12.65
CA GLN A 210 24.43 -4.81 -11.78
C GLN A 210 22.98 -5.01 -11.31
N ARG A 211 22.28 -3.96 -10.86
CA ARG A 211 20.84 -4.03 -10.55
C ARG A 211 19.98 -4.63 -11.68
N GLY A 212 20.35 -4.38 -12.93
CA GLY A 212 19.65 -4.93 -14.09
C GLY A 212 20.01 -6.39 -14.40
N THR A 213 21.14 -6.90 -13.90
CA THR A 213 21.69 -8.22 -14.27
C THR A 213 21.73 -9.22 -13.10
N THR A 214 21.98 -8.77 -11.87
CA THR A 214 21.98 -9.59 -10.65
C THR A 214 20.55 -9.77 -10.15
N GLY A 215 19.90 -10.89 -10.47
CA GLY A 215 18.60 -11.24 -9.87
C GLY A 215 17.66 -12.08 -10.72
N LEU A 216 18.01 -12.35 -11.97
CA LEU A 216 17.08 -12.96 -12.91
C LEU A 216 16.65 -14.39 -12.50
N ASN A 217 17.54 -15.24 -11.98
CA ASN A 217 17.20 -16.65 -11.72
C ASN A 217 16.18 -16.91 -10.59
N TRP A 218 15.94 -15.93 -9.69
CA TRP A 218 15.07 -16.06 -8.51
C TRP A 218 13.83 -15.16 -8.60
N SER A 219 13.60 -14.64 -9.81
CA SER A 219 12.62 -13.61 -10.12
C SER A 219 11.23 -14.22 -10.29
N LEU A 220 10.23 -13.69 -9.58
CA LEU A 220 8.83 -14.11 -9.70
C LEU A 220 7.94 -13.39 -10.75
N PRO A 221 8.34 -12.30 -11.44
CA PRO A 221 7.45 -11.62 -12.37
C PRO A 221 7.07 -12.46 -13.58
N ILE A 222 5.93 -12.10 -14.16
CA ILE A 222 5.33 -12.82 -15.28
C ILE A 222 6.19 -12.68 -16.55
N VAL A 223 6.65 -11.46 -16.86
CA VAL A 223 7.41 -11.20 -18.10
C VAL A 223 8.72 -11.97 -18.17
N TYR A 224 9.36 -12.20 -17.02
CA TYR A 224 10.62 -12.92 -16.96
C TYR A 224 10.42 -14.43 -17.19
N ASN A 225 9.39 -15.02 -16.55
CA ASN A 225 9.19 -16.47 -16.56
C ASN A 225 8.33 -16.99 -17.72
N TYR A 226 7.35 -16.20 -18.16
CA TYR A 226 6.42 -16.57 -19.22
C TYR A 226 6.60 -15.72 -20.49
N GLY A 227 7.65 -14.89 -20.53
CA GLY A 227 7.94 -13.99 -21.63
C GLY A 227 6.90 -12.89 -21.81
N VAL A 228 7.09 -12.13 -22.89
CA VAL A 228 6.18 -11.03 -23.27
C VAL A 228 4.77 -11.53 -23.54
N ILE A 229 4.61 -12.72 -24.14
CA ILE A 229 3.29 -13.29 -24.44
C ILE A 229 2.53 -13.60 -23.14
N GLY A 230 3.17 -14.24 -22.16
CA GLY A 230 2.55 -14.49 -20.86
C GLY A 230 2.16 -13.20 -20.14
N ALA A 231 3.04 -12.19 -20.16
CA ALA A 231 2.75 -10.88 -19.58
C ALA A 231 1.56 -10.18 -20.26
N LEU A 232 1.44 -10.28 -21.59
CA LEU A 232 0.31 -9.76 -22.35
C LEU A 232 -0.99 -10.49 -21.99
N LEU A 233 -0.97 -11.82 -21.87
CA LEU A 233 -2.15 -12.61 -21.50
C LEU A 233 -2.64 -12.28 -20.07
N VAL A 234 -1.72 -12.21 -19.10
CA VAL A 234 -2.05 -11.82 -17.72
C VAL A 234 -2.57 -10.38 -17.67
N THR A 235 -1.94 -9.46 -18.42
CA THR A 235 -2.42 -8.08 -18.54
C THR A 235 -3.83 -8.03 -19.11
N ALA A 236 -4.09 -8.74 -20.20
CA ALA A 236 -5.42 -8.82 -20.81
C ALA A 236 -6.46 -9.35 -19.83
N PHE A 237 -6.14 -10.43 -19.10
CA PHE A 237 -7.01 -10.97 -18.06
C PHE A 237 -7.33 -9.94 -16.97
N ILE A 238 -6.31 -9.27 -16.40
CA ILE A 238 -6.50 -8.24 -15.38
C ILE A 238 -7.40 -7.11 -15.91
N LEU A 239 -7.17 -6.67 -17.14
CA LEU A 239 -7.95 -5.61 -17.80
C LEU A 239 -9.40 -5.99 -18.09
N VAL A 240 -9.66 -7.27 -18.36
CA VAL A 240 -11.01 -7.82 -18.58
C VAL A 240 -11.76 -7.93 -17.25
N VAL A 241 -11.18 -8.60 -16.25
CA VAL A 241 -11.82 -8.81 -14.94
C VAL A 241 -12.04 -7.50 -14.21
N ARG A 242 -11.15 -6.52 -14.40
CA ARG A 242 -11.29 -5.18 -13.84
C ARG A 242 -11.90 -4.17 -14.80
N TRP A 243 -12.53 -4.59 -15.90
CA TRP A 243 -13.09 -3.68 -16.92
C TRP A 243 -14.00 -2.61 -16.31
N GLN A 244 -14.93 -3.01 -15.44
CA GLN A 244 -15.85 -2.10 -14.76
C GLN A 244 -15.20 -1.22 -13.67
N ARG A 245 -13.93 -1.48 -13.34
CA ARG A 245 -13.18 -0.82 -12.25
C ARG A 245 -11.91 -0.12 -12.75
N ARG A 246 -11.80 0.14 -14.05
CA ARG A 246 -10.62 0.76 -14.68
C ARG A 246 -10.25 2.15 -14.15
N ASN A 247 -11.23 2.86 -13.59
CA ASN A 247 -11.01 4.16 -12.98
C ASN A 247 -10.16 4.08 -11.69
N ASP A 248 -10.04 2.89 -11.08
CA ASP A 248 -9.11 2.62 -9.98
C ASP A 248 -7.71 2.32 -10.52
N TYR A 249 -7.09 3.35 -11.09
CA TYR A 249 -5.77 3.25 -11.70
C TYR A 249 -4.68 2.87 -10.69
N LYS A 250 -4.87 3.17 -9.39
CA LYS A 250 -3.87 2.84 -8.37
C LYS A 250 -3.78 1.34 -8.15
N THR A 251 -4.91 0.68 -7.94
CA THR A 251 -4.94 -0.79 -7.86
C THR A 251 -4.46 -1.42 -9.16
N LEU A 252 -4.88 -0.87 -10.31
CA LEU A 252 -4.42 -1.37 -11.61
C LEU A 252 -2.90 -1.24 -11.77
N GLY A 253 -2.33 -0.09 -11.38
CA GLY A 253 -0.90 0.16 -11.42
C GLY A 253 -0.11 -0.78 -10.52
N LEU A 254 -0.61 -1.07 -9.31
CA LEU A 254 0.01 -2.06 -8.41
C LEU A 254 0.01 -3.47 -9.04
N LEU A 255 -1.14 -3.91 -9.56
CA LEU A 255 -1.26 -5.24 -10.17
C LEU A 255 -0.36 -5.37 -11.40
N LEU A 256 -0.40 -4.40 -12.31
CA LEU A 256 0.38 -4.46 -13.55
C LEU A 256 1.88 -4.29 -13.31
N SER A 257 2.30 -3.56 -12.26
CA SER A 257 3.73 -3.44 -11.93
C SER A 257 4.37 -4.81 -11.69
N LEU A 258 3.64 -5.72 -11.02
CA LEU A 258 4.08 -7.09 -10.76
C LEU A 258 4.09 -7.98 -12.01
N VAL A 259 3.34 -7.62 -13.06
CA VAL A 259 3.35 -8.34 -14.34
C VAL A 259 4.61 -8.00 -15.14
N TRP A 260 4.92 -6.71 -15.23
CA TRP A 260 5.86 -6.16 -16.19
C TRP A 260 7.23 -5.82 -15.63
N THR A 261 7.42 -5.91 -14.31
CA THR A 261 8.76 -5.76 -13.74
C THR A 261 9.66 -6.92 -14.17
N PRO A 262 10.94 -6.68 -14.52
CA PRO A 262 11.87 -7.77 -14.84
C PRO A 262 12.31 -8.54 -13.58
N TYR A 263 12.17 -7.92 -12.40
CA TYR A 263 12.57 -8.51 -11.13
C TYR A 263 11.66 -8.11 -9.96
N VAL A 264 11.20 -9.10 -9.20
CA VAL A 264 10.50 -8.90 -7.93
C VAL A 264 10.66 -10.12 -7.02
N LEU A 265 10.82 -9.85 -5.73
CA LEU A 265 10.93 -10.86 -4.67
C LEU A 265 9.55 -11.18 -4.08
N GLN A 266 9.42 -12.33 -3.41
CA GLN A 266 8.13 -12.84 -2.87
C GLN A 266 7.40 -11.79 -2.02
N TYR A 267 8.13 -11.05 -1.20
CA TYR A 267 7.57 -10.05 -0.30
C TYR A 267 7.09 -8.76 -1.00
N ALA A 268 7.48 -8.50 -2.25
CA ALA A 268 7.01 -7.37 -3.05
C ALA A 268 5.50 -7.48 -3.38
N PHE A 269 4.97 -8.70 -3.32
CA PHE A 269 3.54 -8.99 -3.45
C PHE A 269 2.71 -8.48 -2.26
N THR A 270 3.32 -7.90 -1.21
CA THR A 270 2.58 -7.21 -0.14
C THR A 270 1.70 -6.08 -0.64
N THR A 271 2.02 -5.51 -1.81
CA THR A 271 1.14 -4.61 -2.56
C THR A 271 -0.23 -5.22 -2.89
N LEU A 272 -0.32 -6.54 -3.11
CA LEU A 272 -1.58 -7.26 -3.29
C LEU A 272 -2.43 -7.24 -2.03
N LEU A 273 -1.79 -7.44 -0.86
CA LEU A 273 -2.48 -7.39 0.43
C LEU A 273 -3.08 -6.01 0.66
N PHE A 274 -2.34 -4.96 0.32
CA PHE A 274 -2.84 -3.59 0.41
C PHE A 274 -3.95 -3.28 -0.61
N ALA A 275 -3.90 -3.86 -1.82
CA ALA A 275 -5.01 -3.78 -2.78
C ALA A 275 -6.30 -4.41 -2.22
N MET A 276 -6.16 -5.43 -1.37
CA MET A 276 -7.27 -6.12 -0.70
C MET A 276 -7.80 -5.39 0.56
N ARG A 277 -7.19 -4.28 1.00
CA ARG A 277 -7.50 -3.65 2.30
C ARG A 277 -8.96 -3.24 2.52
N LYS A 278 -9.72 -2.98 1.45
CA LYS A 278 -11.15 -2.61 1.49
C LYS A 278 -12.08 -3.77 1.14
N ALA A 279 -11.55 -4.97 0.94
CA ALA A 279 -12.35 -6.12 0.55
C ALA A 279 -13.30 -6.53 1.69
N SER A 280 -14.42 -7.17 1.34
CA SER A 280 -15.31 -7.77 2.35
C SER A 280 -14.60 -8.92 3.06
N TRP A 281 -15.05 -9.24 4.28
CA TRP A 281 -14.48 -10.33 5.08
C TRP A 281 -14.42 -11.65 4.30
N LEU A 282 -15.48 -11.99 3.54
CA LEU A 282 -15.53 -13.21 2.73
C LEU A 282 -14.43 -13.22 1.66
N ARG A 283 -14.22 -12.09 0.96
CA ARG A 283 -13.16 -11.99 -0.06
C ARG A 283 -11.77 -12.07 0.57
N ILE A 284 -11.59 -11.50 1.76
CA ILE A 284 -10.33 -11.60 2.52
C ILE A 284 -10.07 -13.07 2.90
N LEU A 285 -11.08 -13.79 3.41
CA LEU A 285 -10.93 -15.19 3.77
C LEU A 285 -10.65 -16.08 2.55
N VAL A 286 -11.35 -15.87 1.43
CA VAL A 286 -11.09 -16.60 0.18
C VAL A 286 -9.69 -16.30 -0.34
N PHE A 287 -9.27 -15.03 -0.32
CA PHE A 287 -7.93 -14.64 -0.74
C PHE A 287 -6.85 -15.23 0.17
N LEU A 288 -7.07 -15.23 1.49
CA LEU A 288 -6.16 -15.81 2.47
C LEU A 288 -6.06 -17.33 2.32
N ALA A 289 -7.19 -18.04 2.23
CA ALA A 289 -7.21 -19.49 2.05
C ALA A 289 -6.58 -19.90 0.71
N GLY A 290 -6.93 -19.19 -0.37
CA GLY A 290 -6.32 -19.37 -1.69
C GLY A 290 -4.82 -19.13 -1.64
N GLY A 291 -4.37 -18.06 -0.99
CA GLY A 291 -2.96 -17.74 -0.80
C GLY A 291 -2.19 -18.77 0.03
N ILE A 292 -2.79 -19.31 1.10
CA ILE A 292 -2.20 -20.39 1.90
C ILE A 292 -2.10 -21.68 1.08
N GLY A 293 -3.17 -22.07 0.38
CA GLY A 293 -3.16 -23.26 -0.48
C GLY A 293 -2.13 -23.16 -1.60
N LEU A 294 -2.06 -21.98 -2.23
CA LEU A 294 -1.04 -21.63 -3.21
C LEU A 294 0.37 -21.69 -2.61
N ALA A 295 0.62 -21.08 -1.45
CA ALA A 295 1.92 -21.12 -0.77
C ALA A 295 2.35 -22.53 -0.37
N TYR A 296 1.42 -23.36 0.09
CA TYR A 296 1.67 -24.77 0.39
C TYR A 296 2.13 -25.55 -0.84
N LEU A 297 1.54 -25.27 -2.01
CA LEU A 297 1.98 -25.85 -3.27
C LEU A 297 3.35 -25.31 -3.72
N PHE A 298 3.71 -24.07 -3.34
CA PHE A 298 5.01 -23.46 -3.68
C PHE A 298 6.16 -24.00 -2.85
N TRP A 299 5.99 -24.14 -1.54
CA TRP A 299 7.07 -24.54 -0.64
C TRP A 299 7.51 -26.00 -0.81
N ARG A 300 6.81 -26.76 -1.65
CA ARG A 300 7.14 -28.16 -1.93
C ARG A 300 8.25 -28.34 -2.97
N ASP A 301 8.24 -27.56 -4.06
CA ASP A 301 9.27 -27.64 -5.11
C ASP A 301 9.80 -26.24 -5.45
N PHE A 302 11.06 -26.00 -5.09
CA PHE A 302 11.70 -24.69 -5.13
C PHE A 302 11.84 -24.16 -6.59
N HIS A 303 11.61 -22.86 -6.78
CA HIS A 303 11.69 -22.06 -8.02
C HIS A 303 10.53 -22.11 -9.03
N VAL A 304 10.21 -23.25 -9.69
CA VAL A 304 9.20 -23.24 -10.78
C VAL A 304 7.78 -23.05 -10.23
N ASN A 305 7.46 -23.70 -9.12
CA ASN A 305 6.14 -23.59 -8.51
C ASN A 305 5.91 -22.21 -7.87
N GLU A 306 6.96 -21.54 -7.40
CA GLU A 306 6.86 -20.19 -6.81
C GLU A 306 6.32 -19.17 -7.82
N GLN A 307 6.76 -19.28 -9.08
CA GLN A 307 6.34 -18.39 -10.17
C GLN A 307 4.86 -18.62 -10.51
N ALA A 308 4.46 -19.90 -10.63
CA ALA A 308 3.13 -20.30 -11.04
C ALA A 308 2.04 -19.75 -10.13
N GLY A 309 2.30 -19.66 -8.83
CA GLY A 309 1.27 -19.10 -7.97
C GLY A 309 1.62 -17.80 -7.25
N ALA A 310 2.81 -17.22 -7.44
CA ALA A 310 2.91 -15.77 -7.46
C ALA A 310 1.96 -15.18 -8.52
N ALA A 311 1.93 -15.78 -9.72
CA ALA A 311 0.94 -15.46 -10.76
C ALA A 311 -0.49 -15.75 -10.28
N GLY A 312 -0.75 -16.92 -9.69
CA GLY A 312 -2.03 -17.28 -9.09
C GLY A 312 -2.54 -16.27 -8.04
N MET A 313 -1.68 -15.84 -7.11
CA MET A 313 -2.00 -14.82 -6.11
C MET A 313 -2.31 -13.47 -6.74
N LEU A 314 -1.55 -13.07 -7.77
CA LEU A 314 -1.79 -11.86 -8.54
C LEU A 314 -3.16 -11.89 -9.25
N LEU A 315 -3.47 -12.99 -9.93
CA LEU A 315 -4.76 -13.18 -10.61
C LEU A 315 -5.92 -13.19 -9.61
N LEU A 316 -5.75 -13.87 -8.47
CA LEU A 316 -6.75 -13.89 -7.40
C LEU A 316 -6.97 -12.49 -6.83
N ALA A 317 -5.92 -11.71 -6.62
CA ALA A 317 -6.01 -10.31 -6.19
C ALA A 317 -6.72 -9.46 -7.25
N ALA A 318 -6.45 -9.66 -8.54
CA ALA A 318 -7.10 -8.92 -9.62
C ALA A 318 -8.62 -9.12 -9.62
N ILE A 319 -9.08 -10.36 -9.39
CA ILE A 319 -10.49 -10.73 -9.26
C ILE A 319 -11.12 -10.12 -7.99
N MET A 320 -10.46 -10.31 -6.84
CA MET A 320 -11.05 -10.06 -5.54
C MET A 320 -10.95 -8.61 -5.07
N ALA A 321 -9.90 -7.89 -5.48
CA ALA A 321 -9.63 -6.54 -4.98
C ALA A 321 -10.80 -5.59 -5.32
N PRO A 322 -11.33 -4.88 -4.32
CA PRO A 322 -12.45 -3.97 -4.51
C PRO A 322 -12.08 -2.80 -5.44
N SER A 323 -13.08 -2.03 -5.87
CA SER A 323 -12.85 -0.75 -6.52
C SER A 323 -12.54 0.31 -5.46
N ASN A 324 -11.41 1.03 -5.60
CA ASN A 324 -11.14 2.21 -4.77
C ASN A 324 -11.81 3.49 -5.27
N VAL A 325 -12.67 3.40 -6.30
CA VAL A 325 -13.45 4.55 -6.77
C VAL A 325 -14.30 5.06 -5.62
N ARG A 326 -13.95 6.23 -5.08
CA ARG A 326 -14.86 6.99 -4.22
C ARG A 326 -16.07 7.32 -5.09
N ASP A 327 -17.23 6.81 -4.72
CA ASP A 327 -18.48 7.19 -5.37
C ASP A 327 -18.57 8.73 -5.35
N PRO A 328 -18.62 9.41 -6.50
CA PRO A 328 -18.76 10.87 -6.54
C PRO A 328 -20.06 11.35 -5.89
N ARG A 329 -21.02 10.46 -5.61
CA ARG A 329 -22.26 10.76 -4.87
C ARG A 329 -22.13 10.63 -3.35
N GLY A 330 -20.96 10.25 -2.83
CA GLY A 330 -20.75 10.11 -1.38
C GLY A 330 -21.48 8.93 -0.73
N THR A 331 -22.22 8.14 -1.50
CA THR A 331 -22.76 6.85 -1.04
C THR A 331 -21.62 5.86 -0.90
N GLN A 332 -21.06 5.75 0.30
CA GLN A 332 -20.23 4.60 0.64
C GLN A 332 -21.04 3.33 0.33
N PRO A 333 -20.48 2.37 -0.43
CA PRO A 333 -21.08 1.04 -0.48
C PRO A 333 -21.14 0.53 0.95
N GLY A 334 -22.35 0.21 1.40
CA GLY A 334 -22.66 -0.15 2.78
C GLY A 334 -21.64 -1.10 3.37
N THR A 335 -20.72 -0.54 4.15
CA THR A 335 -19.99 -1.28 5.15
C THR A 335 -20.77 -1.03 6.43
N PRO A 336 -21.20 -2.05 7.18
CA PRO A 336 -21.75 -1.81 8.50
C PRO A 336 -20.61 -1.21 9.34
N ALA A 337 -20.59 0.11 9.42
CA ALA A 337 -19.71 0.79 10.33
C ALA A 337 -20.13 0.31 11.72
N PHE A 338 -19.31 -0.51 12.36
CA PHE A 338 -19.28 -0.62 13.82
C PHE A 338 -18.79 0.74 14.33
N SER A 339 -19.67 1.73 14.21
CA SER A 339 -19.45 3.06 14.71
C SER A 339 -19.86 3.03 16.17
N LEU A 340 -18.90 3.13 17.07
CA LEU A 340 -19.15 3.36 18.49
C LEU A 340 -20.04 4.61 18.70
N SER A 341 -20.04 5.57 17.76
CA SER A 341 -20.97 6.70 17.80
C SER A 341 -22.40 6.33 17.42
N ALA A 342 -22.61 5.35 16.53
CA ALA A 342 -23.95 4.82 16.21
C ALA A 342 -24.50 3.94 17.33
N ALA A 343 -23.66 3.15 17.99
CA ALA A 343 -24.02 2.39 19.19
C ALA A 343 -24.40 3.34 20.34
N ALA A 344 -23.60 4.39 20.57
CA ALA A 344 -23.89 5.42 21.59
C ALA A 344 -25.15 6.25 21.25
N ALA A 345 -25.38 6.58 19.98
CA ALA A 345 -26.59 7.29 19.55
C ALA A 345 -27.86 6.42 19.70
N THR A 346 -27.76 5.13 19.43
CA THR A 346 -28.86 4.17 19.63
C THR A 346 -29.15 3.97 21.12
N LEU A 347 -28.12 3.91 21.97
CA LEU A 347 -28.27 3.87 23.42
C LEU A 347 -28.91 5.15 23.96
N ARG A 348 -28.50 6.32 23.46
CA ARG A 348 -29.05 7.62 23.86
C ARG A 348 -30.52 7.79 23.47
N ARG A 349 -30.93 7.26 22.32
CA ARG A 349 -32.33 7.25 21.86
C ARG A 349 -33.25 6.35 22.70
N ARG A 350 -32.70 5.29 23.30
CA ARG A 350 -33.44 4.40 24.21
C ARG A 350 -33.57 4.95 25.62
N LEU A 351 -32.73 5.92 26.01
CA LEU A 351 -32.70 6.48 27.36
C LEU A 351 -33.41 7.85 27.48
N THR A 352 -33.86 8.44 26.38
CA THR A 352 -34.74 9.62 26.42
C THR A 352 -36.21 9.18 26.52
N PRO A 353 -36.88 9.38 27.67
CA PRO A 353 -38.31 9.09 27.78
C PRO A 353 -39.10 9.99 26.82
N HIS A 354 -40.01 9.39 26.07
CA HIS A 354 -40.94 10.12 25.21
C HIS A 354 -41.85 11.01 26.08
N PRO A 355 -41.98 12.32 25.79
CA PRO A 355 -43.02 13.13 26.42
C PRO A 355 -44.38 12.60 25.97
N HIS A 356 -45.21 12.17 26.92
CA HIS A 356 -46.58 11.76 26.68
C HIS A 356 -47.37 12.90 26.03
N ALA A 357 -47.99 12.59 24.90
CA ALA A 357 -48.92 13.45 24.20
C ALA A 357 -50.20 13.65 25.03
N ASP A 358 -50.46 14.89 25.42
CA ASP A 358 -51.70 15.30 26.06
C ASP A 358 -52.80 15.39 24.98
N ARG A 359 -53.69 14.40 24.95
CA ARG A 359 -54.85 14.35 24.03
C ARG A 359 -55.98 15.15 24.65
N GLY A 360 -56.17 16.38 24.17
CA GLY A 360 -57.37 17.16 24.42
C GLY A 360 -58.60 16.49 23.79
N THR A 361 -59.54 16.08 24.63
CA THR A 361 -60.92 15.74 24.28
C THR A 361 -61.68 17.00 23.87
N ARG A 362 -62.26 17.01 22.66
CA ARG A 362 -63.37 17.91 22.31
C ARG A 362 -64.57 17.07 21.91
N THR A 363 -65.57 17.07 22.78
CA THR A 363 -66.95 16.66 22.53
C THR A 363 -67.71 17.79 21.82
N VAL A 364 -68.57 17.36 20.87
CA VAL A 364 -69.77 17.97 20.27
C VAL A 364 -69.77 19.47 20.03
#